data_AF-A0A7Z9W7P7-F1
#
_entry.id   AF-A0A7Z9W7P7-F1
#
_cell.length_a   1.000
_cell.length_b   1.000
_cell.length_c   1.000
_cell.angle_alpha   90.00
_cell.angle_beta   90.00
_cell.angle_gamma   90.00
#
_symmetry.space_group_name_H-M   'P 1'
#
loop_
_entity.id
_entity.type
_entity.pdbx_description
1 polymer ?
#
loop_
_entity_poly.entity_id
_entity_poly.type
_entity_poly.pdbx_seq_one_letter_code
_entity_poly.pdbx_strand_id
1 'polypeptide(L)'
;MGNSGGFVTDSNAKSYAEAALNTWDETSKYQIEYSSTTVGSGFSWQINGRSELEFGIRPDGIGDPFPADLVDTDASVDVVDPQGNALGPADPRIAAIVNDFFKDRGGTDYAPITMISGAELYIMLAEMAGNDADAITHLNMNRTGMTPYDGSNATVADAIKHERRANLFATGRRMLDMYRFGETSLLWETQFEAKSSPGTLFPITIKEIRANPNCPLPG
;
A
#
# COMPACT_ATOMS: atom_id res chain seq x y z
N MET A 1 -8.40 24.89 3.85
CA MET A 1 -7.37 25.25 2.87
C MET A 1 -6.99 23.96 2.16
N GLY A 2 -7.52 23.77 0.95
CA GLY A 2 -7.30 22.55 0.18
C GLY A 2 -5.88 22.53 -0.36
N ASN A 3 -5.05 21.62 0.15
CA ASN A 3 -3.77 21.33 -0.47
C ASN A 3 -4.02 20.32 -1.59
N SER A 4 -4.19 20.79 -2.83
CA SER A 4 -4.19 19.93 -4.03
C SER A 4 -2.77 19.53 -4.44
N GLY A 5 -1.87 19.35 -3.47
CA GLY A 5 -0.50 18.96 -3.70
C GLY A 5 -0.37 17.45 -3.54
N GLY A 6 -0.33 16.72 -4.65
CA GLY A 6 0.24 15.36 -4.63
C GLY A 6 1.63 15.43 -3.99
N PHE A 7 1.91 14.57 -3.02
CA PHE A 7 3.17 14.63 -2.26
C PHE A 7 4.42 14.29 -3.10
N VAL A 8 4.23 13.83 -4.35
CA VAL A 8 5.29 13.86 -5.35
C VAL A 8 5.43 15.29 -5.87
N THR A 9 6.15 16.10 -5.09
CA THR A 9 6.38 17.53 -5.35
C THR A 9 7.69 17.80 -6.10
N ASP A 10 8.54 16.78 -6.23
CA ASP A 10 9.77 16.87 -7.02
C ASP A 10 9.43 16.83 -8.51
N SER A 11 9.82 17.88 -9.23
CA SER A 11 9.63 17.99 -10.68
C SER A 11 10.31 16.86 -11.46
N ASN A 12 11.32 16.22 -10.90
CA ASN A 12 12.07 15.13 -11.53
C ASN A 12 11.43 13.75 -11.32
N ALA A 13 10.49 13.60 -10.39
CA ALA A 13 9.94 12.29 -10.04
C ALA A 13 9.30 11.58 -11.25
N LYS A 14 8.61 12.33 -12.12
CA LYS A 14 8.06 11.81 -13.38
C LYS A 14 9.17 11.23 -14.26
N SER A 15 10.23 12.01 -14.47
CA SER A 15 11.36 11.59 -15.30
C SER A 15 12.06 10.35 -14.74
N TYR A 16 12.20 10.23 -13.41
CA TYR A 16 12.80 9.05 -12.79
C TYR A 16 11.90 7.81 -12.89
N ALA A 17 10.59 7.97 -12.71
CA ALA A 17 9.64 6.88 -12.89
C ALA A 17 9.64 6.37 -14.35
N GLU A 18 9.58 7.28 -15.33
CA GLU A 18 9.68 6.94 -16.76
C GLU A 18 11.03 6.26 -17.09
N ALA A 19 12.14 6.75 -16.54
CA ALA A 19 13.46 6.16 -16.76
C ALA A 19 13.55 4.73 -16.23
N ALA A 20 13.01 4.45 -15.04
CA ALA A 20 12.98 3.10 -14.48
C ALA A 20 12.09 2.17 -15.31
N LEU A 21 10.90 2.63 -15.71
CA LEU A 21 9.94 1.88 -16.54
C LEU A 21 10.40 1.61 -17.97
N ASN A 22 11.50 2.22 -18.44
CA ASN A 22 12.15 1.80 -19.69
C ASN A 22 12.82 0.41 -19.58
N THR A 23 13.09 -0.03 -18.36
CA THR A 23 13.73 -1.33 -18.08
C THR A 23 12.86 -2.26 -17.25
N TRP A 24 11.86 -1.71 -16.57
CA TRP A 24 10.95 -2.42 -15.66
C TRP A 24 9.56 -2.50 -16.27
N ASP A 25 8.84 -3.56 -15.91
CA ASP A 25 7.42 -3.74 -16.17
C ASP A 25 6.59 -3.64 -14.87
N GLU A 26 5.27 -3.78 -14.95
CA GLU A 26 4.36 -3.72 -13.80
C GLU A 26 4.67 -4.79 -12.74
N THR A 27 5.29 -5.90 -13.14
CA THR A 27 5.62 -7.03 -12.25
C THR A 27 6.98 -6.89 -11.58
N SER A 28 7.83 -5.99 -12.10
CA SER A 28 9.19 -5.76 -11.64
C SER A 28 9.20 -5.22 -10.21
N LYS A 29 10.10 -5.75 -9.38
CA LYS A 29 10.22 -5.38 -7.96
C LYS A 29 11.68 -5.26 -7.57
N TYR A 30 11.99 -4.25 -6.77
CA TYR A 30 13.21 -4.25 -5.97
C TYR A 30 12.85 -4.58 -4.53
N GLN A 31 13.36 -5.72 -4.07
CA GLN A 31 13.06 -6.29 -2.76
C GLN A 31 14.33 -6.37 -1.91
N ILE A 32 14.15 -6.19 -0.61
CA ILE A 32 15.15 -6.61 0.37
C ILE A 32 14.86 -8.08 0.65
N GLU A 33 15.80 -8.92 0.26
CA GLU A 33 15.77 -10.36 0.51
C GLU A 33 16.44 -10.70 1.84
N TYR A 34 15.93 -11.73 2.50
CA TYR A 34 16.39 -12.20 3.79
C TYR A 34 16.69 -13.70 3.70
N SER A 35 17.65 -14.18 4.48
CA SER A 35 18.01 -15.60 4.50
C SER A 35 18.72 -15.98 5.80
N SER A 36 18.83 -17.29 6.03
CA SER A 36 19.59 -17.84 7.16
C SER A 36 21.09 -17.53 7.12
N THR A 37 21.62 -17.11 5.96
CA THR A 37 23.03 -16.79 5.74
C THR A 37 23.33 -15.30 5.72
N THR A 38 22.30 -14.45 5.69
CA THR A 38 22.43 -13.00 5.66
C THR A 38 21.84 -12.39 6.92
N VAL A 39 20.66 -11.79 6.82
CA VAL A 39 19.91 -11.17 7.90
C VAL A 39 18.50 -11.74 7.86
N GLY A 40 17.88 -11.89 9.02
CA GLY A 40 16.44 -12.16 9.12
C GLY A 40 15.64 -10.87 9.26
N SER A 41 14.33 -10.98 9.06
CA SER A 41 13.34 -9.95 9.29
C SER A 41 12.47 -10.33 10.48
N GLY A 42 12.65 -9.60 11.59
CA GLY A 42 11.79 -9.78 12.76
C GLY A 42 10.31 -9.48 12.46
N PHE A 43 10.03 -8.66 11.43
CA PHE A 43 8.69 -8.32 10.99
C PHE A 43 7.92 -9.55 10.49
N SER A 44 8.54 -10.36 9.63
CA SER A 44 7.90 -11.57 9.11
C SER A 44 7.73 -12.62 10.22
N TRP A 45 8.65 -12.70 11.17
CA TRP A 45 8.51 -13.61 12.32
C TRP A 45 7.36 -13.25 13.26
N GLN A 46 7.16 -11.97 13.54
CA GLN A 46 6.03 -11.53 14.36
C GLN A 46 4.68 -11.90 13.73
N ILE A 47 4.59 -11.89 12.40
CA ILE A 47 3.37 -12.19 11.65
C ILE A 47 3.21 -13.70 11.41
N ASN A 48 4.23 -14.36 10.87
CA ASN A 48 4.15 -15.74 10.40
C ASN A 48 4.43 -16.78 11.49
N GLY A 49 5.32 -16.46 12.44
CA GLY A 49 5.77 -17.40 13.48
C GLY A 49 5.02 -17.23 14.79
N ARG A 50 4.92 -15.98 15.28
CA ARG A 50 4.26 -15.68 16.56
C ARG A 50 2.77 -15.36 16.43
N SER A 51 2.30 -15.03 15.23
CA SER A 51 0.94 -14.55 14.98
C SER A 51 0.53 -13.39 15.91
N GLU A 52 1.50 -12.56 16.30
CA GLU A 52 1.30 -11.43 17.20
C GLU A 52 0.94 -10.15 16.46
N LEU A 53 1.35 -10.09 15.20
CA LEU A 53 0.90 -9.08 14.25
C LEU A 53 0.07 -9.79 13.19
N GLU A 54 -1.01 -9.16 12.79
CA GLU A 54 -1.89 -9.62 11.72
C GLU A 54 -2.09 -8.44 10.77
N PHE A 55 -2.21 -8.69 9.47
CA PHE A 55 -2.50 -7.63 8.49
C PHE A 55 -3.94 -7.08 8.60
N GLY A 56 -4.61 -7.29 9.74
CA GLY A 56 -6.03 -6.99 9.93
C GLY A 56 -6.98 -7.97 9.24
N ILE A 57 -6.44 -9.04 8.62
CA ILE A 57 -7.19 -10.07 7.91
C ILE A 57 -7.57 -11.17 8.90
N ARG A 58 -8.66 -11.00 9.63
CA ARG A 58 -9.16 -12.12 10.44
C ARG A 58 -10.00 -13.06 9.59
N PRO A 59 -9.68 -14.38 9.57
CA PRO A 59 -10.49 -15.38 8.86
C PRO A 59 -11.93 -15.51 9.36
N ASP A 60 -12.26 -14.89 10.50
CA ASP A 60 -13.58 -14.90 11.13
C ASP A 60 -14.46 -13.69 10.76
N GLY A 61 -13.96 -12.78 9.91
CA GLY A 61 -14.71 -11.58 9.49
C GLY A 61 -14.84 -10.48 10.56
N ILE A 62 -14.17 -10.60 11.72
CA ILE A 62 -14.20 -9.60 12.79
C ILE A 62 -12.89 -8.80 12.79
N GLY A 63 -12.78 -7.83 11.89
CA GLY A 63 -11.62 -6.93 11.70
C GLY A 63 -12.01 -5.74 10.84
N ASP A 64 -11.05 -5.00 10.26
CA ASP A 64 -11.39 -4.13 9.12
C ASP A 64 -11.91 -5.12 8.06
N PRO A 65 -13.17 -5.03 7.60
CA PRO A 65 -13.47 -5.71 6.36
C PRO A 65 -12.41 -5.21 5.38
N PHE A 66 -11.78 -6.10 4.62
CA PHE A 66 -11.30 -5.60 3.35
C PHE A 66 -12.49 -4.85 2.75
N PRO A 67 -12.32 -3.61 2.25
CA PRO A 67 -13.39 -3.08 1.44
C PRO A 67 -13.71 -4.18 0.41
N ALA A 68 -14.99 -4.40 0.10
CA ALA A 68 -15.46 -5.57 -0.68
C ALA A 68 -14.81 -5.66 -2.09
N ASP A 69 -13.89 -4.75 -2.39
CA ASP A 69 -13.00 -4.62 -3.52
C ASP A 69 -11.62 -5.29 -3.35
N LEU A 70 -11.27 -5.92 -2.21
CA LEU A 70 -9.92 -6.49 -2.03
C LEU A 70 -9.82 -7.98 -1.59
N VAL A 71 -10.65 -8.47 -0.65
CA VAL A 71 -10.77 -9.90 -0.28
C VAL A 71 -12.16 -10.14 0.32
N ASP A 72 -12.87 -11.18 -0.11
CA ASP A 72 -14.08 -11.63 0.58
C ASP A 72 -13.80 -12.88 1.42
N THR A 73 -14.26 -12.87 2.68
CA THR A 73 -14.20 -14.05 3.57
C THR A 73 -15.24 -15.11 3.17
N ASP A 74 -16.24 -14.73 2.38
CA ASP A 74 -17.17 -15.63 1.74
C ASP A 74 -16.73 -15.89 0.28
N ALA A 75 -16.13 -17.04 0.02
CA ALA A 75 -15.67 -17.44 -1.31
C ALA A 75 -16.80 -17.58 -2.36
N SER A 76 -18.06 -17.32 -1.98
CA SER A 76 -19.22 -17.29 -2.88
C SER A 76 -19.55 -15.90 -3.45
N VAL A 77 -18.85 -14.84 -3.01
CA VAL A 77 -19.02 -13.47 -3.50
C VAL A 77 -17.72 -12.98 -4.12
N ASP A 78 -17.82 -12.48 -5.35
CA ASP A 78 -16.67 -11.88 -6.03
C ASP A 78 -16.41 -10.47 -5.50
N VAL A 79 -15.14 -10.23 -5.26
CA VAL A 79 -14.57 -8.93 -4.98
C VAL A 79 -14.72 -8.04 -6.22
N VAL A 80 -15.11 -6.78 -6.03
CA VAL A 80 -15.44 -5.87 -7.14
C VAL A 80 -14.58 -4.63 -7.11
N ASP A 81 -13.90 -4.30 -8.21
CA ASP A 81 -13.15 -3.04 -8.28
C ASP A 81 -14.08 -1.80 -8.32
N PRO A 82 -13.55 -0.56 -8.23
CA PRO A 82 -14.36 0.66 -8.30
C PRO A 82 -15.20 0.81 -9.58
N GLN A 83 -14.84 0.12 -10.65
CA GLN A 83 -15.56 0.14 -11.92
C GLN A 83 -16.74 -0.85 -11.92
N GLY A 84 -16.85 -1.72 -10.92
CA GLY A 84 -17.85 -2.79 -10.89
C GLY A 84 -17.38 -4.07 -11.58
N ASN A 85 -16.08 -4.21 -11.89
CA ASN A 85 -15.55 -5.43 -12.47
C ASN A 85 -15.31 -6.48 -11.38
N ALA A 86 -15.86 -7.68 -11.58
CA ALA A 86 -15.58 -8.83 -10.72
C ALA A 86 -14.12 -9.28 -10.87
N LEU A 87 -13.42 -9.40 -9.73
CA LEU A 87 -12.02 -9.79 -9.63
C LEU A 87 -11.84 -11.25 -9.16
N GLY A 88 -12.94 -11.92 -8.80
CA GLY A 88 -12.92 -13.25 -8.17
C GLY A 88 -13.01 -13.16 -6.64
N PRO A 89 -12.73 -14.24 -5.89
CA PRO A 89 -12.86 -14.27 -4.43
C PRO A 89 -11.88 -13.33 -3.67
N ALA A 90 -10.83 -12.88 -4.34
CA ALA A 90 -9.89 -11.87 -3.85
C ALA A 90 -9.27 -11.14 -5.05
N ASP A 91 -8.82 -9.90 -4.85
CA ASP A 91 -8.02 -9.22 -5.87
C ASP A 91 -6.75 -10.06 -6.14
N PRO A 92 -6.51 -10.50 -7.39
CA PRO A 92 -5.41 -11.42 -7.71
C PRO A 92 -4.04 -10.84 -7.35
N ARG A 93 -3.90 -9.52 -7.29
CA ARG A 93 -2.64 -8.83 -6.97
C ARG A 93 -2.35 -8.92 -5.48
N ILE A 94 -3.35 -8.72 -4.63
CA ILE A 94 -3.22 -8.96 -3.19
C ILE A 94 -2.93 -10.43 -2.93
N ALA A 95 -3.69 -11.33 -3.57
CA ALA A 95 -3.49 -12.77 -3.42
C ALA A 95 -2.04 -13.18 -3.76
N ALA A 96 -1.47 -12.61 -4.82
CA ALA A 96 -0.07 -12.85 -5.19
C ALA A 96 0.93 -12.32 -4.13
N ILE A 97 0.72 -11.11 -3.60
CA ILE A 97 1.59 -10.52 -2.56
C ILE A 97 1.50 -11.34 -1.26
N VAL A 98 0.30 -11.71 -0.84
CA VAL A 98 0.04 -12.55 0.33
C VAL A 98 0.71 -13.91 0.14
N ASN A 99 0.53 -14.55 -1.02
CA ASN A 99 1.17 -15.82 -1.32
C ASN A 99 2.70 -15.71 -1.20
N ASP A 100 3.31 -14.67 -1.77
CA ASP A 100 4.75 -14.43 -1.71
C ASP A 100 5.25 -14.21 -0.27
N PHE A 101 4.48 -13.49 0.55
CA PHE A 101 4.83 -13.22 1.94
C PHE A 101 4.70 -14.44 2.86
N PHE A 102 3.72 -15.33 2.59
CA PHE A 102 3.41 -16.49 3.44
C PHE A 102 3.94 -17.83 2.92
N LYS A 103 4.46 -17.93 1.68
CA LYS A 103 4.92 -19.20 1.09
C LYS A 103 5.98 -19.92 1.94
N ASP A 104 6.83 -19.16 2.62
CA ASP A 104 7.94 -19.69 3.43
C ASP A 104 7.61 -19.70 4.94
N ARG A 105 6.40 -20.12 5.33
CA ARG A 105 6.00 -20.27 6.75
C ARG A 105 6.87 -21.24 7.57
N GLY A 106 7.80 -21.97 6.96
CA GLY A 106 8.85 -22.74 7.66
C GLY A 106 10.17 -21.99 7.88
N GLY A 107 10.37 -20.87 7.18
CA GLY A 107 11.47 -19.91 7.28
C GLY A 107 10.92 -18.51 7.56
N THR A 108 10.09 -18.43 8.58
CA THR A 108 9.27 -17.28 9.02
C THR A 108 10.04 -15.96 9.21
N ASP A 109 11.36 -15.99 9.29
CA ASP A 109 12.24 -14.81 9.35
C ASP A 109 12.62 -14.24 7.98
N TYR A 110 12.22 -14.86 6.87
CA TYR A 110 12.85 -14.59 5.56
C TYR A 110 11.92 -14.04 4.48
N ALA A 111 10.70 -13.63 4.83
CA ALA A 111 9.78 -13.07 3.83
C ALA A 111 10.38 -11.76 3.24
N PRO A 112 10.45 -11.62 1.90
CA PRO A 112 11.04 -10.45 1.27
C PRO A 112 10.17 -9.21 1.51
N ILE A 113 10.81 -8.04 1.62
CA ILE A 113 10.12 -6.75 1.73
C ILE A 113 10.31 -5.98 0.43
N THR A 114 9.20 -5.68 -0.25
CA THR A 114 9.22 -4.86 -1.48
C THR A 114 9.41 -3.39 -1.12
N MET A 115 10.49 -2.79 -1.60
CA MET A 115 10.82 -1.38 -1.35
C MET A 115 10.23 -0.46 -2.42
N ILE A 116 10.25 -0.90 -3.67
CA ILE A 116 9.66 -0.23 -4.82
C ILE A 116 9.30 -1.27 -5.88
N SER A 117 8.20 -1.05 -6.61
CA SER A 117 7.75 -1.91 -7.70
C SER A 117 7.39 -1.08 -8.94
N GLY A 118 7.43 -1.71 -10.11
CA GLY A 118 6.94 -1.09 -11.35
C GLY A 118 5.46 -0.70 -11.25
N ALA A 119 4.65 -1.52 -10.56
CA ALA A 119 3.28 -1.15 -10.24
C ALA A 119 3.16 0.17 -9.45
N GLU A 120 4.03 0.39 -8.45
CA GLU A 120 4.08 1.66 -7.71
C GLU A 120 4.46 2.82 -8.64
N LEU A 121 5.41 2.62 -9.56
CA LEU A 121 5.83 3.64 -10.53
C LEU A 121 4.69 4.06 -11.45
N TYR A 122 3.94 3.10 -12.01
CA TYR A 122 2.77 3.40 -12.84
C TYR A 122 1.70 4.16 -12.07
N ILE A 123 1.45 3.80 -10.81
CA ILE A 123 0.49 4.53 -9.96
C ILE A 123 0.97 5.95 -9.69
N MET A 124 2.27 6.15 -9.42
CA MET A 124 2.82 7.49 -9.25
C MET A 124 2.65 8.33 -10.52
N LEU A 125 2.88 7.76 -11.70
CA LEU A 125 2.63 8.45 -12.97
C LEU A 125 1.14 8.77 -13.16
N ALA A 126 0.24 7.87 -12.76
CA ALA A 126 -1.20 8.12 -12.80
C ALA A 126 -1.61 9.29 -11.89
N GLU A 127 -1.04 9.37 -10.68
CA GLU A 127 -1.28 10.46 -9.75
C GLU A 127 -0.71 11.81 -10.20
N MET A 128 0.41 11.79 -10.92
CA MET A 128 1.06 12.98 -11.47
C MET A 128 0.49 13.43 -12.82
N ALA A 129 -0.43 12.65 -13.39
CA ALA A 129 -1.04 12.97 -14.67
C ALA A 129 -1.83 14.29 -14.58
N GLY A 130 -1.69 15.13 -15.60
CA GLY A 130 -2.40 16.40 -15.68
C GLY A 130 -3.85 16.29 -16.18
N ASN A 131 -4.27 15.10 -16.59
CA ASN A 131 -5.61 14.79 -17.09
C ASN A 131 -5.98 13.32 -16.82
N ASP A 132 -7.28 13.05 -16.83
CA ASP A 132 -7.83 11.72 -16.52
C ASP A 132 -7.45 10.65 -17.56
N ALA A 133 -7.28 11.02 -18.84
CA ALA A 133 -6.97 10.06 -19.90
C ALA A 133 -5.56 9.44 -19.75
N ASP A 134 -4.58 10.28 -19.41
CA ASP A 134 -3.21 9.84 -19.12
C ASP A 134 -3.17 9.04 -17.82
N ALA A 135 -3.92 9.48 -16.80
CA ALA A 135 -4.03 8.75 -15.54
C ALA A 135 -4.58 7.33 -15.75
N ILE A 136 -5.68 7.20 -16.49
CA ILE A 136 -6.30 5.91 -16.83
C ILE A 136 -5.32 5.02 -17.61
N THR A 137 -4.56 5.60 -18.53
CA THR A 137 -3.54 4.86 -19.30
C THR A 137 -2.50 4.23 -18.37
N HIS A 138 -1.96 5.00 -17.43
CA HIS A 138 -1.00 4.49 -16.46
C HIS A 138 -1.60 3.48 -15.48
N LEU A 139 -2.83 3.70 -15.00
CA LEU A 139 -3.53 2.74 -14.14
C LEU A 139 -3.73 1.39 -14.81
N ASN A 140 -4.11 1.39 -16.09
CA ASN A 140 -4.41 0.17 -16.83
C ASN A 140 -3.17 -0.70 -17.10
N MET A 141 -1.95 -0.16 -16.97
CA MET A 141 -0.72 -0.97 -17.01
C MET A 141 -0.68 -2.01 -15.87
N ASN A 142 -1.25 -1.68 -14.70
CA ASN A 142 -1.35 -2.59 -13.56
C ASN A 142 -2.56 -3.52 -13.60
N ARG A 143 -3.33 -3.44 -14.69
CA ARG A 143 -4.54 -4.22 -14.92
C ARG A 143 -4.39 -5.15 -16.12
N THR A 144 -3.15 -5.41 -16.55
CA THR A 144 -2.84 -6.38 -17.61
C THR A 144 -3.42 -7.75 -17.26
N GLY A 145 -4.28 -8.28 -18.13
CA GLY A 145 -5.00 -9.54 -17.89
C GLY A 145 -6.30 -9.40 -17.08
N MET A 146 -6.70 -8.17 -16.72
CA MET A 146 -7.95 -7.83 -16.05
C MET A 146 -8.80 -6.91 -16.95
N THR A 147 -10.07 -6.71 -16.61
CA THR A 147 -10.90 -5.71 -17.29
C THR A 147 -10.30 -4.31 -17.09
N PRO A 148 -10.06 -3.53 -18.16
CA PRO A 148 -9.56 -2.17 -18.03
C PRO A 148 -10.53 -1.26 -17.28
N TYR A 149 -9.99 -0.31 -16.54
CA TYR A 149 -10.74 0.82 -16.00
C TYR A 149 -10.97 1.85 -17.11
N ASP A 150 -12.22 2.33 -17.26
CA ASP A 150 -12.61 3.27 -18.32
C ASP A 150 -13.12 4.62 -17.80
N GLY A 151 -13.18 4.80 -16.47
CA GLY A 151 -13.63 6.05 -15.84
C GLY A 151 -15.14 6.25 -15.77
N SER A 152 -15.96 5.30 -16.19
CA SER A 152 -17.41 5.51 -16.30
C SER A 152 -18.18 5.34 -14.99
N ASN A 153 -17.73 4.47 -14.07
CA ASN A 153 -18.50 4.13 -12.86
C ASN A 153 -17.90 4.70 -11.55
N ALA A 154 -16.63 5.08 -11.54
CA ALA A 154 -15.96 5.70 -10.40
C ALA A 154 -15.00 6.79 -10.84
N THR A 155 -14.63 7.70 -9.94
CA THR A 155 -13.66 8.75 -10.25
C THR A 155 -12.24 8.16 -10.39
N VAL A 156 -11.39 8.81 -11.19
CA VAL A 156 -9.98 8.40 -11.35
C VAL A 156 -9.26 8.39 -10.00
N ALA A 157 -9.59 9.32 -9.11
CA ALA A 157 -9.05 9.37 -7.76
C ALA A 157 -9.41 8.12 -6.93
N ASP A 158 -10.64 7.62 -7.05
CA ASP A 158 -11.07 6.40 -6.35
C ASP A 158 -10.39 5.16 -6.93
N ALA A 159 -10.21 5.11 -8.27
CA ALA A 159 -9.44 4.06 -8.92
C ALA A 159 -7.97 4.05 -8.46
N ILE A 160 -7.31 5.21 -8.39
CA ILE A 160 -5.94 5.33 -7.86
C ILE A 160 -5.87 4.78 -6.43
N LYS A 161 -6.80 5.17 -5.54
CA LYS A 161 -6.81 4.71 -4.15
C LYS A 161 -6.94 3.20 -4.06
N HIS A 162 -7.84 2.60 -4.83
CA HIS A 162 -8.01 1.15 -4.90
C HIS A 162 -6.74 0.45 -5.39
N GLU A 163 -6.18 0.93 -6.50
CA GLU A 163 -4.98 0.36 -7.12
C GLU A 163 -3.76 0.39 -6.18
N ARG A 164 -3.65 1.43 -5.35
CA ARG A 164 -2.63 1.48 -4.28
C ARG A 164 -2.85 0.45 -3.21
N ARG A 165 -4.08 0.27 -2.74
CA ARG A 165 -4.39 -0.74 -1.73
C ARG A 165 -4.09 -2.14 -2.25
N ALA A 166 -4.42 -2.42 -3.51
CA ALA A 166 -4.19 -3.71 -4.14
C ALA A 166 -2.71 -4.03 -4.38
N ASN A 167 -1.98 -3.11 -5.02
CA ASN A 167 -0.60 -3.36 -5.47
C ASN A 167 0.46 -3.13 -4.39
N LEU A 168 0.19 -2.28 -3.39
CA LEU A 168 1.17 -1.87 -2.38
C LEU A 168 0.90 -2.51 -1.01
N PHE A 169 0.14 -3.60 -1.00
CA PHE A 169 -0.13 -4.36 0.22
C PHE A 169 1.18 -4.81 0.90
N ALA A 170 1.21 -4.73 2.23
CA ALA A 170 2.38 -5.08 3.06
C ALA A 170 3.70 -4.32 2.79
N THR A 171 3.67 -3.20 2.04
CA THR A 171 4.89 -2.39 1.75
C THR A 171 5.06 -1.16 2.67
N GLY A 172 4.20 -0.99 3.68
CA GLY A 172 4.25 0.15 4.61
C GLY A 172 3.65 1.46 4.06
N ARG A 173 3.06 1.46 2.87
CA ARG A 173 2.47 2.67 2.25
C ARG A 173 1.09 3.03 2.77
N ARG A 174 0.29 2.05 3.22
CA ARG A 174 -1.14 2.24 3.53
C ARG A 174 -1.40 3.35 4.54
N MET A 175 -0.66 3.41 5.65
CA MET A 175 -0.87 4.44 6.67
C MET A 175 -0.61 5.85 6.11
N LEU A 176 0.44 6.02 5.31
CA LEU A 176 0.76 7.29 4.66
C LEU A 176 -0.30 7.67 3.62
N ASP A 177 -0.78 6.70 2.85
CA ASP A 177 -1.87 6.91 1.89
C ASP A 177 -3.17 7.33 2.58
N MET A 178 -3.48 6.76 3.75
CA MET A 178 -4.65 7.16 4.53
C MET A 178 -4.58 8.62 4.96
N TYR A 179 -3.44 9.05 5.52
CA TYR A 179 -3.25 10.46 5.88
C TYR A 179 -3.31 11.38 4.65
N ARG A 180 -2.73 10.96 3.52
CA ARG A 180 -2.75 11.72 2.26
C ARG A 180 -4.16 11.89 1.69
N PHE A 181 -4.98 10.85 1.78
CA PHE A 181 -6.33 10.85 1.23
C PHE A 181 -7.40 11.32 2.23
N GLY A 182 -7.01 11.63 3.47
CA GLY A 182 -7.94 11.97 4.54
C GLY A 182 -8.83 10.79 4.95
N GLU A 183 -8.34 9.56 4.78
CA GLU A 183 -9.02 8.34 5.17
C GLU A 183 -8.62 7.90 6.58
N THR A 184 -9.51 7.21 7.27
CA THR A 184 -9.25 6.59 8.59
C THR A 184 -9.62 5.12 8.55
N SER A 185 -8.96 4.28 9.36
CA SER A 185 -9.35 2.86 9.45
C SER A 185 -10.62 2.75 10.27
N LEU A 186 -11.46 1.77 9.91
CA LEU A 186 -12.64 1.44 10.69
C LEU A 186 -12.25 0.85 12.06
N LEU A 187 -11.07 0.22 12.16
CA LEU A 187 -10.53 -0.35 13.40
C LEU A 187 -10.00 0.68 14.40
N TRP A 188 -9.72 1.90 13.95
CA TRP A 188 -9.22 2.91 14.87
C TRP A 188 -10.34 3.31 15.83
N GLU A 189 -10.11 3.17 17.12
CA GLU A 189 -11.06 3.63 18.13
C GLU A 189 -10.95 5.15 18.28
N THR A 190 -12.03 5.81 18.70
CA THR A 190 -12.13 7.28 18.77
C THR A 190 -11.13 7.90 19.74
N GLN A 191 -10.68 7.15 20.74
CA GLN A 191 -9.66 7.59 21.69
C GLN A 191 -8.23 7.55 21.15
N PHE A 192 -7.96 6.88 20.03
CA PHE A 192 -6.61 6.82 19.49
C PHE A 192 -6.23 8.13 18.81
N GLU A 193 -4.99 8.58 19.04
CA GLU A 193 -4.43 9.81 18.45
C GLU A 193 -4.51 9.82 16.93
N ALA A 194 -4.46 8.66 16.27
CA ALA A 194 -4.65 8.53 14.83
C ALA A 194 -6.01 9.09 14.34
N LYS A 195 -7.06 9.08 15.20
CA LYS A 195 -8.37 9.69 14.93
C LYS A 195 -8.55 11.04 15.60
N SER A 196 -8.13 11.20 16.85
CA SER A 196 -8.37 12.43 17.62
C SER A 196 -7.43 13.58 17.26
N SER A 197 -6.24 13.26 16.75
CA SER A 197 -5.21 14.22 16.34
C SER A 197 -4.46 13.75 15.08
N PRO A 198 -5.12 13.72 13.90
CA PRO A 198 -4.48 13.29 12.66
C PRO A 198 -3.23 14.13 12.35
N GLY A 199 -2.12 13.47 11.99
CA GLY A 199 -0.84 14.12 11.72
C GLY A 199 0.12 14.19 12.90
N THR A 200 -0.21 13.58 14.05
CA THR A 200 0.77 13.34 15.13
C THR A 200 1.93 12.50 14.60
N LEU A 201 3.14 13.04 14.73
CA LEU A 201 4.37 12.35 14.34
C LEU A 201 4.92 11.54 15.52
N PHE A 202 5.75 10.54 15.21
CA PHE A 202 6.48 9.84 16.27
C PHE A 202 7.32 10.84 17.08
N PRO A 203 7.36 10.68 18.42
CA PRO A 203 8.12 11.57 19.27
C PRO A 203 9.61 11.49 18.91
N ILE A 204 10.28 12.64 18.94
CA ILE A 204 11.73 12.68 18.79
C ILE A 204 12.35 11.96 19.99
N THR A 205 13.28 11.05 19.73
CA THR A 205 13.85 10.26 20.82
C THR A 205 14.64 11.15 21.78
N ILE A 206 14.60 10.81 23.07
CA ILE A 206 15.30 11.57 24.12
C ILE A 206 16.82 11.69 23.88
N LYS A 207 17.41 10.73 23.15
CA LYS A 207 18.82 10.77 22.78
C LYS A 207 19.11 11.92 21.83
N GLU A 208 18.29 12.08 20.78
CA GLU A 208 18.44 13.18 19.83
C GLU A 208 18.23 14.54 20.49
N ILE A 209 17.23 14.65 21.37
CA ILE A 209 16.95 15.88 22.13
C ILE A 209 18.15 16.28 23.02
N ARG A 210 18.74 15.31 23.72
CA ARG A 210 19.88 15.58 24.61
C ARG A 210 21.18 15.86 23.84
N ALA A 211 21.32 15.27 22.65
CA ALA A 211 22.51 15.46 21.81
C ALA A 211 22.51 16.82 21.09
N ASN A 212 21.33 17.38 20.79
CA ASN A 212 21.21 18.63 20.06
C ASN A 212 20.33 19.64 20.82
N PRO A 213 20.92 20.71 21.40
CA PRO A 213 20.15 21.72 22.14
C PRO A 213 19.18 22.54 21.27
N ASN A 214 19.28 22.46 19.93
CA ASN A 214 18.32 23.07 19.01
C ASN A 214 17.11 22.17 18.73
N CYS A 215 17.10 20.94 19.23
CA CYS A 215 15.97 20.04 19.09
C CYS A 215 14.85 20.45 20.07
N PRO A 216 13.63 20.73 19.59
CA PRO A 216 12.54 21.13 20.46
C PRO A 216 12.17 20.01 21.43
N LEU A 217 11.90 20.37 22.68
CA LEU A 217 11.31 19.45 23.65
C LEU A 217 9.88 19.10 23.21
N PRO A 218 9.44 17.83 23.31
CA PRO A 218 8.06 17.48 23.07
C PRO A 218 7.16 18.24 24.05
N GLY A 219 6.15 18.92 23.51
CA GLY A 219 5.11 19.63 24.27
C GLY A 219 4.05 18.70 24.83
#